data_AF-A0A955IHF5-F1
#
_entry.id   AF-A0A955IHF5-F1
#
_cell.length_a   1.000
_cell.length_b   1.000
_cell.length_c   1.000
_cell.angle_alpha   90.00
_cell.angle_beta   90.00
_cell.angle_gamma   90.00
#
_symmetry.space_group_name_H-M   'P 1'
#
loop_
_entity.id
_entity.type
_entity.pdbx_description
1 polymer ?
#
loop_
_entity_poly.entity_id
_entity_poly.type
_entity_poly.pdbx_seq_one_letter_code
_entity_poly.pdbx_strand_id
1 'polypeptide(L)'
;MARHPSTKPSTRKPRMRRDSLGRNRRVSATSQWSASVNAVRMRLNHLFAEESLAGVALELGVNSETLRRQLAGPGGVSLELVLATITMRNVSAEWLLRGTGRPTRR
;
A
#
# COMPACT_ATOMS: atom_id res chain seq x y z
N MET A 1 12.31 74.84 -9.54
CA MET A 1 12.74 73.99 -10.67
C MET A 1 12.59 72.54 -10.24
N ALA A 2 11.57 71.83 -10.74
CA ALA A 2 11.24 70.47 -10.31
C ALA A 2 11.19 69.54 -11.53
N ARG A 3 11.90 68.41 -11.47
CA ARG A 3 11.72 67.24 -12.36
C ARG A 3 11.99 65.97 -11.57
N HIS A 4 10.93 65.28 -11.17
CA HIS A 4 10.99 63.87 -10.75
C HIS A 4 10.85 62.97 -11.99
N PRO A 5 11.60 61.85 -12.10
CA PRO A 5 11.38 60.88 -13.17
C PRO A 5 10.25 59.90 -12.81
N SER A 6 9.24 59.79 -13.68
CA SER A 6 8.20 58.76 -13.64
C SER A 6 8.75 57.39 -14.02
N THR A 7 8.71 56.44 -13.10
CA THR A 7 8.91 55.01 -13.37
C THR A 7 7.60 54.37 -13.83
N LYS A 8 7.59 53.80 -15.05
CA LYS A 8 6.45 53.04 -15.60
C LYS A 8 6.42 51.62 -14.99
N PRO A 9 5.24 51.06 -14.65
CA PRO A 9 5.14 49.67 -14.23
C PRO A 9 5.18 48.72 -15.44
N SER A 10 6.09 47.74 -15.38
CA SER A 10 6.23 46.68 -16.37
C SER A 10 5.20 45.58 -16.14
N THR A 11 4.20 45.47 -17.00
CA THR A 11 3.21 44.40 -17.00
C THR A 11 3.80 43.11 -17.58
N ARG A 12 4.48 42.30 -16.75
CA ARG A 12 4.77 40.90 -17.08
C ARG A 12 3.51 40.06 -16.87
N LYS A 13 2.87 39.64 -17.96
CA LYS A 13 1.81 38.61 -17.93
C LYS A 13 2.40 37.31 -17.35
N PRO A 14 1.71 36.63 -16.41
CA PRO A 14 2.13 35.33 -15.94
C PRO A 14 1.93 34.31 -17.06
N ARG A 15 3.04 33.77 -17.58
CA ARG A 15 3.05 32.64 -18.51
C ARG A 15 2.54 31.43 -17.73
N MET A 16 1.26 31.10 -17.88
CA MET A 16 0.68 29.87 -17.32
C MET A 16 1.50 28.67 -17.82
N ARG A 17 2.19 28.01 -16.88
CA ARG A 17 2.84 26.72 -17.11
C ARG A 17 1.76 25.68 -17.39
N ARG A 18 1.73 25.20 -18.64
CA ARG A 18 0.80 24.19 -19.12
C ARG A 18 1.34 22.76 -18.89
N ASP A 19 1.96 22.46 -17.74
CA ASP A 19 2.69 21.19 -17.55
C ASP A 19 2.41 20.47 -16.21
N SER A 20 1.19 20.59 -15.67
CA SER A 20 0.84 20.01 -14.36
C SER A 20 -0.01 18.74 -14.41
N LEU A 21 -0.49 18.31 -15.58
CA LEU A 21 -1.52 17.25 -15.66
C LEU A 21 -0.97 15.82 -15.87
N GLY A 22 0.33 15.67 -16.19
CA GLY A 22 0.92 14.35 -16.49
C GLY A 22 1.59 13.62 -15.32
N ARG A 23 1.98 14.32 -14.24
CA ARG A 23 2.78 13.75 -13.16
C ARG A 23 1.98 13.14 -12.00
N ASN A 24 0.73 13.54 -11.81
CA ASN A 24 -0.08 13.07 -10.68
C ASN A 24 -0.65 11.64 -10.86
N ARG A 25 -0.79 11.12 -12.08
CA ARG A 25 -1.37 9.78 -12.29
C ARG A 25 -0.44 8.63 -11.86
N ARG A 26 0.87 8.73 -12.09
CA ARG A 26 1.83 7.66 -11.75
C ARG A 26 2.04 7.50 -10.25
N VAL A 27 1.92 8.59 -9.47
CA VAL A 27 2.04 8.55 -8.00
C VAL A 27 0.82 7.87 -7.34
N SER A 28 -0.35 7.89 -8.00
CA SER A 28 -1.57 7.27 -7.45
C SER A 28 -1.61 5.74 -7.53
N ALA A 29 -1.08 5.13 -8.60
CA ALA A 29 -1.15 3.67 -8.78
C ALA A 29 -0.20 2.92 -7.83
N THR A 30 1.03 3.42 -7.66
CA THR A 30 2.02 2.81 -6.75
C THR A 30 1.61 2.96 -5.29
N SER A 31 0.99 4.09 -4.92
CA SER A 31 0.47 4.30 -3.57
C SER A 31 -0.75 3.42 -3.29
N GLN A 32 -1.67 3.27 -4.25
CA GLN A 32 -2.82 2.39 -4.12
C GLN A 32 -2.44 0.90 -4.04
N TRP A 33 -1.44 0.48 -4.82
CA TRP A 33 -0.87 -0.87 -4.71
C TRP A 33 -0.28 -1.12 -3.32
N SER A 34 0.58 -0.22 -2.85
CA SER A 34 1.21 -0.33 -1.52
C SER A 34 0.16 -0.38 -0.41
N ALA A 35 -0.87 0.46 -0.48
CA ALA A 35 -2.00 0.43 0.44
C ALA A 35 -2.74 -0.92 0.43
N SER A 36 -2.95 -1.50 -0.76
CA SER A 36 -3.61 -2.81 -0.90
C SER A 36 -2.78 -3.94 -0.27
N VAL A 37 -1.47 -3.97 -0.53
CA VAL A 37 -0.54 -4.93 0.10
C VAL A 37 -0.52 -4.76 1.62
N ASN A 38 -0.48 -3.52 2.10
CA ASN A 38 -0.50 -3.25 3.54
C ASN A 38 -1.81 -3.70 4.19
N ALA A 39 -2.95 -3.52 3.52
CA ALA A 39 -4.24 -4.01 4.01
C ALA A 39 -4.27 -5.54 4.12
N VAL A 40 -3.71 -6.26 3.15
CA VAL A 40 -3.57 -7.73 3.24
C VAL A 40 -2.68 -8.12 4.42
N ARG A 41 -1.53 -7.45 4.58
CA ARG A 41 -0.61 -7.68 5.69
C ARG A 41 -1.28 -7.49 7.05
N MET A 42 -2.03 -6.40 7.24
CA MET A 42 -2.77 -6.14 8.48
C MET A 42 -3.78 -7.23 8.80
N ARG A 43 -4.47 -7.77 7.78
CA ARG A 43 -5.42 -8.88 7.95
C ARG A 43 -4.73 -10.19 8.30
N LEU A 44 -3.57 -10.47 7.70
CA LEU A 44 -2.74 -11.62 8.09
C LEU A 44 -2.27 -11.50 9.54
N ASN A 45 -1.76 -10.32 9.94
CA ASN A 45 -1.37 -10.06 11.32
C ASN A 45 -2.53 -10.23 12.30
N HIS A 46 -3.74 -9.79 11.95
CA HIS A 46 -4.94 -10.03 12.75
C HIS A 46 -5.28 -11.51 12.86
N LEU A 47 -5.12 -12.28 11.78
CA LEU A 47 -5.41 -13.71 11.77
C LEU A 47 -4.43 -14.51 12.66
N PHE A 48 -3.18 -14.06 12.75
CA PHE A 48 -2.10 -14.74 13.47
C PHE A 48 -1.80 -14.14 14.86
N ALA A 49 -2.62 -13.20 15.35
CA ALA A 49 -2.29 -12.39 16.53
C ALA A 49 -2.02 -13.21 17.81
N GLU A 50 -2.71 -14.33 17.97
CA GLU A 50 -2.63 -15.20 19.16
C GLU A 50 -1.63 -16.35 19.00
N GLU A 51 -0.90 -16.41 17.89
CA GLU A 51 -0.08 -17.55 17.54
C GLU A 51 1.40 -17.20 17.41
N SER A 52 2.26 -18.16 17.75
CA SER A 52 3.69 -18.00 17.48
C SER A 52 3.95 -18.01 15.96
N LEU A 53 4.76 -17.08 15.48
CA LEU A 53 5.13 -17.03 14.06
C LEU A 53 5.80 -18.32 13.58
N ALA A 54 6.53 -19.02 14.46
CA ALA A 54 7.13 -20.32 14.14
C ALA A 54 6.07 -21.39 13.89
N GLY A 55 5.02 -21.44 14.72
CA GLY A 55 3.90 -22.37 14.55
C GLY A 55 3.12 -22.10 13.27
N VAL A 56 2.79 -20.83 13.00
CA VAL A 56 2.12 -20.41 11.76
C VAL A 56 2.97 -20.77 10.54
N ALA A 57 4.28 -20.51 10.59
CA ALA A 57 5.18 -20.84 9.49
C ALA A 57 5.24 -22.33 9.20
N LEU A 58 5.29 -23.16 10.24
CA LEU A 58 5.27 -24.62 10.12
C LEU A 58 3.98 -25.12 9.48
N GLU A 59 2.83 -24.62 9.95
CA GLU A 59 1.52 -25.02 9.43
C GLU A 59 1.33 -24.61 7.96
N LEU A 60 1.76 -23.41 7.60
CA LEU A 60 1.67 -22.89 6.24
C LEU A 60 2.77 -23.43 5.32
N GLY A 61 3.73 -24.20 5.83
CA GLY A 61 4.84 -24.75 5.05
C GLY A 61 5.80 -23.69 4.49
N VAL A 62 5.94 -22.56 5.18
CA VAL A 62 6.82 -21.45 4.78
C VAL A 62 7.95 -21.25 5.78
N ASN A 63 9.07 -20.71 5.32
CA ASN A 63 10.17 -20.37 6.21
C ASN A 63 9.76 -19.25 7.19
N SER A 64 10.04 -19.43 8.48
CA SER A 64 9.63 -18.50 9.55
C SER A 64 10.25 -17.11 9.43
N GLU A 65 11.50 -17.01 8.95
CA GLU A 65 12.15 -15.73 8.69
C GLU A 65 11.51 -15.02 7.49
N THR A 66 11.14 -15.76 6.45
CA THR A 66 10.38 -15.24 5.31
C THR A 66 9.02 -14.70 5.76
N LEU A 67 8.27 -15.47 6.56
CA LEU A 67 6.98 -15.05 7.12
C LEU A 67 7.13 -13.77 7.93
N ARG A 68 8.11 -13.73 8.85
CA ARG A 68 8.41 -12.54 9.66
C ARG A 68 8.70 -11.31 8.80
N ARG A 69 9.51 -11.45 7.74
CA ARG A 69 9.82 -10.35 6.82
C ARG A 69 8.59 -9.86 6.06
N GLN A 70 7.70 -10.74 5.63
CA GLN A 70 6.49 -10.35 4.91
C GLN A 70 5.46 -9.65 5.82
N LEU A 71 5.37 -10.07 7.08
CA LEU A 71 4.43 -9.53 8.08
C LEU A 71 4.90 -8.24 8.76
N ALA A 72 6.20 -8.04 8.91
CA ALA A 72 6.77 -6.85 9.58
C ALA A 72 7.46 -5.86 8.62
N GLY A 73 7.90 -6.32 7.45
CA GLY A 73 8.77 -5.55 6.57
C GLY A 73 8.02 -4.68 5.54
N PRO A 74 8.74 -3.76 4.88
CA PRO A 74 8.20 -2.97 3.78
C PRO A 74 7.99 -3.78 2.48
N GLY A 75 8.49 -5.02 2.43
CA GLY A 75 8.42 -5.90 1.25
C GLY A 75 7.00 -6.39 0.95
N GLY A 76 6.79 -6.92 -0.25
CA GLY A 76 5.50 -7.48 -0.65
C GLY A 76 5.09 -8.70 0.18
N VAL A 77 3.79 -8.95 0.24
CA VAL A 77 3.23 -10.25 0.67
C VAL A 77 3.25 -11.16 -0.57
N SER A 78 3.85 -12.35 -0.46
CA SER A 78 3.94 -13.25 -1.59
C SER A 78 2.60 -13.94 -1.85
N LEU A 79 2.36 -14.29 -3.12
CA LEU A 79 1.13 -14.98 -3.49
C LEU A 79 1.05 -16.36 -2.83
N GLU A 80 2.18 -17.05 -2.65
CA GLU A 80 2.26 -18.34 -1.97
C GLU A 80 1.76 -18.25 -0.53
N LEU A 81 2.14 -17.21 0.22
CA LEU A 81 1.65 -17.01 1.59
C LEU A 81 0.14 -16.78 1.61
N VAL A 82 -0.37 -15.98 0.67
CA VAL A 82 -1.82 -15.71 0.54
C VAL A 82 -2.58 -17.01 0.23
N LEU A 83 -2.09 -17.79 -0.74
CA LEU A 83 -2.71 -19.06 -1.13
C LEU A 83 -2.68 -20.07 0.01
N ALA A 84 -1.52 -20.26 0.65
CA ALA A 84 -1.38 -21.16 1.80
C ALA A 84 -2.35 -20.77 2.93
N THR A 85 -2.50 -19.47 3.22
CA THR A 85 -3.44 -19.01 4.24
C THR A 85 -4.89 -19.32 3.87
N ILE A 86 -5.27 -19.12 2.60
CA ILE A 86 -6.63 -19.42 2.11
C ILE A 86 -6.92 -20.92 2.19
N THR A 87 -5.99 -21.76 1.74
CA THR A 87 -6.20 -23.21 1.63
C THR A 87 -6.05 -23.93 2.96
N MET A 88 -4.97 -23.67 3.70
CA MET A 88 -4.64 -24.42 4.92
C MET A 88 -5.50 -23.99 6.11
N ARG A 89 -5.90 -22.71 6.17
CA ARG A 89 -6.72 -22.15 7.28
C ARG A 89 -8.16 -21.89 6.91
N ASN A 90 -8.61 -22.31 5.74
CA ASN A 90 -9.98 -22.11 5.25
C ASN A 90 -10.45 -20.65 5.36
N VAL A 91 -9.54 -19.71 5.03
CA VAL A 91 -9.77 -18.27 5.08
C VAL A 91 -10.48 -17.82 3.80
N SER A 92 -11.42 -16.88 3.91
CA SER A 92 -12.07 -16.30 2.75
C SER A 92 -11.10 -15.41 1.96
N ALA A 93 -10.93 -15.73 0.68
CA ALA A 93 -10.14 -14.91 -0.25
C ALA A 93 -10.70 -13.49 -0.39
N GLU A 94 -12.03 -13.33 -0.37
CA GLU A 94 -12.68 -12.03 -0.46
C GLU A 94 -12.37 -11.17 0.76
N TRP A 95 -12.44 -11.77 1.95
CA TRP A 95 -12.10 -11.07 3.19
C TRP A 95 -10.62 -10.73 3.22
N LEU A 96 -9.74 -11.67 2.86
CA LEU A 96 -8.29 -11.48 2.92
C LEU A 96 -7.77 -10.48 1.89
N LEU A 97 -8.34 -10.44 0.67
CA LEU A 97 -7.87 -9.57 -0.41
C LEU A 97 -8.62 -8.24 -0.45
N ARG A 98 -9.95 -8.26 -0.29
CA ARG A 98 -10.82 -7.08 -0.48
C ARG A 98 -11.39 -6.49 0.81
N GLY A 99 -11.38 -7.25 1.90
CA GLY A 99 -11.82 -6.78 3.22
C GLY A 99 -13.32 -6.90 3.40
N THR A 100 -13.95 -7.70 2.55
CA THR A 100 -15.40 -7.88 2.46
C THR A 100 -15.76 -9.32 2.83
N GLY A 101 -16.90 -9.51 3.50
CA GLY A 101 -17.35 -10.83 3.94
C GLY A 101 -16.76 -11.25 5.28
N ARG A 102 -16.82 -12.56 5.59
CA ARG A 102 -16.35 -13.13 6.86
C ARG A 102 -14.93 -13.69 6.73
N PRO A 103 -14.11 -13.65 7.81
CA PRO A 103 -12.73 -14.14 7.77
C PRO A 103 -12.63 -15.63 7.44
N THR A 104 -13.51 -16.43 8.03
CA THR A 104 -13.54 -17.89 7.86
C THR A 104 -14.80 -18.32 7.11
N ARG A 105 -14.66 -19.36 6.27
CA ARG A 105 -15.79 -20.01 5.60
C ARG A 105 -16.44 -20.99 6.59
N ARG A 106 -17.33 -20.49 7.44
CA ARG A 106 -18.24 -21.29 8.27
C ARG A 106 -19.67 -20.91 7.96
#